data_AF-A0AAW0LJY7-F1
#
_entry.id   AF-A0AAW0LJY7-F1
#
_cell.length_a   1.000
_cell.length_b   1.000
_cell.length_c   1.000
_cell.angle_alpha   90.00
_cell.angle_beta   90.00
_cell.angle_gamma   90.00
#
_symmetry.space_group_name_H-M   'P 1'
#
loop_
_entity.id
_entity.type
_entity.pdbx_description
1 polymer ?
#
loop_
_entity_poly.entity_id
_entity_poly.type
_entity_poly.pdbx_seq_one_letter_code
_entity_poly.pdbx_strand_id
1 'polypeptide(L)'
;MGLLESKTFLKSKTIHAKLLPPTWVNQSKSECCSWEQVKCSTTTGHVIKLMLSGINQEQDYEDTWFLNISLFQPFKELRNLDLSGNKIVGWLGNEGM
;
A
#
# COMPACT_ATOMS: atom_id res chain seq x y z
N MET A 1 -2.46 -12.82 -2.97
CA MET A 1 -2.74 -12.02 -4.19
C MET A 1 -2.91 -10.52 -3.89
N GLY A 2 -3.33 -10.09 -2.70
CA GLY A 2 -3.64 -8.67 -2.42
C GLY A 2 -2.51 -7.64 -2.57
N LEU A 3 -1.25 -7.98 -2.25
CA LEU A 3 -0.14 -7.01 -2.32
C LEU A 3 0.26 -6.64 -3.76
N LEU A 4 -0.10 -7.46 -4.75
CA LEU A 4 0.15 -7.15 -6.17
C LEU A 4 -0.87 -6.14 -6.71
N GLU A 5 -2.13 -6.26 -6.30
CA GLU A 5 -3.19 -5.32 -6.67
C GLU A 5 -3.00 -3.97 -5.98
N SER A 6 -2.64 -3.97 -4.69
CA SER A 6 -2.24 -2.74 -4.01
C SER A 6 -1.02 -2.11 -4.68
N LYS A 7 0.03 -2.88 -5.01
CA LYS A 7 1.18 -2.39 -5.78
C LYS A 7 0.79 -1.72 -7.11
N THR A 8 -0.09 -2.33 -7.89
CA THR A 8 -0.55 -1.75 -9.18
C THR A 8 -1.31 -0.45 -8.97
N PHE A 9 -2.19 -0.41 -7.97
CA PHE A 9 -2.91 0.82 -7.62
C PHE A 9 -1.98 1.93 -7.17
N LEU A 10 -1.04 1.63 -6.27
CA LEU A 10 -0.06 2.60 -5.78
C LEU A 10 0.84 3.10 -6.93
N LYS A 11 1.32 2.20 -7.80
CA LYS A 11 2.06 2.59 -9.02
C LYS A 11 1.26 3.52 -9.93
N SER A 12 -0.05 3.30 -10.09
CA SER A 12 -0.90 4.18 -10.91
C SER A 12 -1.07 5.58 -10.33
N LYS A 13 -0.84 5.74 -9.02
CA LYS A 13 -0.91 7.01 -8.30
C LYS A 13 0.44 7.70 -8.19
N THR A 14 1.53 7.02 -8.55
CA THR A 14 2.89 7.56 -8.52
C THR A 14 3.49 7.56 -9.92
N ILE A 15 3.63 8.73 -10.55
CA ILE A 15 4.29 8.87 -11.86
C ILE A 15 5.76 8.43 -11.77
N HIS A 16 6.36 8.60 -10.59
CA HIS A 16 7.66 8.03 -10.25
C HIS A 16 7.52 6.77 -9.40
N ALA A 17 7.67 5.60 -10.03
CA ALA A 17 7.98 4.32 -9.37
C ALA A 17 9.27 4.35 -8.52
N LYS A 18 9.96 5.51 -8.46
CA LYS A 18 11.16 5.82 -7.68
C LYS A 18 10.88 5.96 -6.17
N LEU A 19 9.62 6.16 -5.78
CA LEU A 19 9.21 6.29 -4.37
C LEU A 19 8.73 4.96 -3.75
N LEU A 20 8.46 3.95 -4.57
CA LEU A 20 8.25 2.60 -4.07
C LEU A 20 9.62 1.96 -3.81
N PRO A 21 9.83 1.28 -2.66
CA PRO A 21 11.11 0.66 -2.37
C PRO A 21 11.55 -0.28 -3.50
N PRO A 22 12.84 -0.37 -3.84
CA PRO A 22 13.34 -1.25 -4.89
C PRO A 22 12.94 -2.72 -4.69
N THR A 23 12.77 -3.12 -3.43
CA THR A 23 12.30 -4.46 -3.00
C THR A 23 10.89 -4.79 -3.48
N TRP A 24 10.07 -3.78 -3.78
CA TRP A 24 8.74 -3.96 -4.38
C TRP A 24 8.81 -4.20 -5.88
N VAL A 25 9.92 -3.87 -6.55
CA VAL A 25 10.03 -3.88 -8.02
C VAL A 25 10.50 -5.23 -8.55
N ASN A 26 11.29 -5.97 -7.77
CA ASN A 26 12.02 -7.13 -8.27
C ASN A 26 11.86 -8.35 -7.33
N GLN A 27 10.77 -9.12 -7.49
CA GLN A 27 10.77 -10.57 -7.19
C GLN A 27 9.41 -11.24 -7.46
N SER A 28 9.50 -12.47 -7.96
CA SER A 28 8.43 -13.44 -8.13
C SER A 28 7.80 -13.78 -6.79
N LYS A 29 6.53 -13.41 -6.61
CA LYS A 29 5.46 -14.02 -5.77
C LYS A 29 5.72 -14.59 -4.36
N SER A 30 6.92 -14.69 -3.80
CA SER A 30 7.13 -15.62 -2.66
C SER A 30 7.34 -15.01 -1.28
N GLU A 31 7.90 -13.82 -1.05
CA GLU A 31 8.08 -13.38 0.36
C GLU A 31 7.92 -11.85 0.50
N CYS A 32 6.67 -11.36 0.46
CA CYS A 32 6.39 -9.93 0.73
C CYS A 32 6.81 -9.50 2.16
N CYS A 33 7.04 -10.46 3.05
CA CYS A 33 7.58 -10.23 4.39
C CYS A 33 9.01 -9.70 4.40
N SER A 34 9.74 -9.87 3.30
CA SER A 34 11.09 -9.32 3.10
C SER A 34 11.08 -7.93 2.46
N TRP A 35 9.89 -7.41 2.10
CA TRP A 35 9.80 -6.09 1.49
C TRP A 35 10.03 -5.01 2.53
N GLU A 36 10.73 -3.97 2.11
CA GLU A 36 10.84 -2.77 2.92
C GLU A 36 9.44 -2.24 3.19
N GLN A 37 9.22 -1.76 4.41
CA GLN A 37 7.94 -1.24 4.87
C GLN A 37 6.80 -2.27 5.04
N VAL A 38 7.09 -3.56 4.92
CA VAL A 38 6.18 -4.65 5.27
C VAL A 38 6.70 -5.36 6.53
N LYS A 39 5.81 -5.61 7.49
CA LYS A 39 6.11 -6.49 8.64
C LYS A 39 5.14 -7.63 8.66
N CYS A 40 5.67 -8.85 8.67
CA CYS A 40 4.90 -10.06 8.91
C CYS A 40 5.02 -10.55 10.35
N SER A 41 4.01 -11.31 10.76
CA SER A 41 4.04 -12.14 11.96
C SER A 41 5.08 -13.24 11.78
N THR A 42 5.99 -13.39 12.74
CA THR A 42 6.96 -14.48 12.76
C THR A 42 6.32 -15.85 13.00
N THR A 43 5.07 -15.88 13.49
CA THR A 43 4.32 -17.10 13.79
C THR A 43 3.47 -17.56 12.61
N THR A 44 2.76 -16.64 11.95
CA THR A 44 1.78 -16.96 10.89
C THR A 44 2.29 -16.66 9.49
N GLY A 45 3.38 -15.89 9.35
CA GLY A 45 3.86 -15.40 8.05
C GLY A 45 2.93 -14.36 7.42
N HIS A 46 1.84 -13.96 8.10
CA HIS A 46 0.90 -12.98 7.57
C HIS A 46 1.36 -11.55 7.82
N VAL A 47 1.02 -10.65 6.89
CA VAL A 47 1.31 -9.21 7.01
C VAL A 47 0.51 -8.63 8.18
N ILE A 48 1.23 -8.09 9.16
CA ILE A 48 0.66 -7.43 10.35
C ILE A 48 0.89 -5.92 10.36
N LYS A 49 1.89 -5.41 9.61
CA LYS A 49 2.08 -3.97 9.41
C LYS A 49 2.46 -3.67 7.97
N LEU A 50 1.94 -2.55 7.47
CA LEU A 50 2.24 -2.01 6.16
C LEU A 50 2.46 -0.50 6.29
N MET A 51 3.60 0.00 5.82
CA MET A 51 3.94 1.43 5.84
C MET A 51 3.98 1.95 4.41
N LEU A 52 3.06 2.85 4.08
CA LEU A 52 2.91 3.45 2.76
C LEU A 52 2.94 4.97 2.88
N SER A 53 3.75 5.50 3.79
CA SER A 53 3.84 6.94 4.02
C SER A 53 4.52 7.65 2.87
N GLY A 54 3.98 8.80 2.43
CA GLY A 54 4.61 9.65 1.43
C GLY A 54 4.78 8.98 0.06
N ILE A 55 3.82 8.16 -0.38
CA ILE A 55 3.80 7.61 -1.74
C ILE A 55 3.34 8.65 -2.76
N ASN A 56 2.43 9.56 -2.41
CA ASN A 56 1.92 10.60 -3.29
C ASN A 56 2.63 11.95 -3.01
N GLN A 57 3.85 12.11 -3.53
CA GLN A 57 4.69 13.30 -3.30
C GLN A 57 4.72 14.28 -4.49
N GLU A 58 3.88 14.13 -5.51
CA GLU A 58 3.82 15.11 -6.60
C GLU A 58 3.43 16.50 -6.09
N GLN A 59 4.02 17.50 -6.74
CA GLN A 59 4.29 18.85 -6.24
C GLN A 59 3.11 19.81 -6.39
N ASP A 60 2.08 19.40 -7.15
CA ASP A 60 0.87 20.20 -7.29
C ASP A 60 -0.05 20.01 -6.08
N TYR A 61 -0.52 21.14 -5.56
CA TYR A 61 -1.38 21.23 -4.38
C TYR A 61 -2.75 20.56 -4.59
N GLU A 62 -3.14 20.31 -5.84
CA GLU A 62 -4.47 19.80 -6.21
C GLU A 62 -4.56 18.28 -6.33
N ASP A 63 -3.44 17.56 -6.36
CA ASP A 63 -3.41 16.10 -6.56
C ASP A 63 -3.71 15.31 -5.26
N THR A 64 -4.94 15.52 -4.79
CA THR A 64 -5.55 14.72 -3.75
C THR A 64 -6.21 13.46 -4.33
N TRP A 65 -6.34 12.42 -3.53
CA TRP A 65 -6.91 11.16 -4.01
C TRP A 65 -7.71 10.44 -2.94
N PHE A 66 -8.61 9.58 -3.41
CA PHE A 66 -9.37 8.69 -2.54
C PHE A 66 -8.72 7.31 -2.47
N LEU A 67 -8.63 6.77 -1.26
CA LEU A 67 -8.06 5.47 -0.98
C LEU A 67 -9.10 4.37 -1.19
N ASN A 68 -8.83 3.42 -2.08
CA ASN A 68 -9.66 2.21 -2.18
C ASN A 68 -9.33 1.25 -1.03
N ILE A 69 -10.25 1.09 -0.08
CA ILE A 69 -10.02 0.26 1.12
C ILE A 69 -9.99 -1.23 0.79
N SER A 70 -10.63 -1.62 -0.32
CA SER A 70 -10.72 -3.02 -0.76
C SER A 70 -9.34 -3.61 -1.04
N LEU A 71 -8.34 -2.76 -1.30
CA LEU A 71 -6.94 -3.15 -1.47
C LEU A 71 -6.34 -3.81 -0.24
N PHE A 72 -6.88 -3.53 0.95
CA PHE A 72 -6.36 -4.07 2.21
C PHE A 72 -7.14 -5.30 2.71
N GLN A 73 -8.28 -5.63 2.08
CA GLN A 73 -9.10 -6.79 2.43
C GLN A 73 -8.34 -8.13 2.47
N PRO A 74 -7.35 -8.39 1.60
CA PRO A 74 -6.61 -9.64 1.66
C PRO A 74 -5.67 -9.76 2.88
N PHE A 75 -5.34 -8.66 3.57
CA PHE A 75 -4.47 -8.67 4.75
C PHE A 75 -5.29 -8.85 6.03
N LYS A 76 -5.84 -10.06 6.20
CA LYS A 76 -6.74 -10.39 7.33
C LYS A 76 -6.14 -10.19 8.73
N GLU A 77 -4.82 -10.18 8.84
CA GLU A 77 -4.10 -9.95 10.10
C GLU A 77 -3.44 -8.57 10.18
N LEU A 78 -3.76 -7.64 9.26
CA LEU A 78 -3.18 -6.30 9.27
C LEU A 78 -3.63 -5.55 10.53
N ARG A 79 -2.65 -5.14 11.34
CA ARG A 79 -2.87 -4.39 12.60
C ARG A 79 -2.44 -2.94 12.51
N ASN A 80 -1.51 -2.64 11.62
CA ASN A 80 -0.98 -1.29 11.46
C ASN A 80 -0.88 -0.93 9.98
N LEU A 81 -1.51 0.17 9.60
CA LEU A 81 -1.45 0.73 8.26
C LEU A 81 -1.06 2.19 8.37
N ASP A 82 0.16 2.52 7.92
CA ASP A 82 0.63 3.90 7.86
C ASP A 82 0.41 4.45 6.45
N LEU A 83 -0.40 5.51 6.36
CA LEU A 83 -0.72 6.22 5.11
C LEU A 83 -0.36 7.71 5.22
N SER A 84 0.45 8.08 6.21
CA SER A 84 0.80 9.46 6.49
C SER A 84 1.47 10.13 5.28
N GLY A 85 1.25 11.43 5.10
CA GLY A 85 1.91 12.19 4.02
C GLY A 85 1.44 11.86 2.59
N ASN A 86 0.25 11.27 2.43
CA ASN A 86 -0.27 10.86 1.11
C ASN A 86 -1.31 11.80 0.49
N LYS A 87 -1.70 12.92 1.09
CA LYS A 87 -2.78 13.79 0.55
C LYS A 87 -4.10 13.02 0.29
N ILE A 88 -4.45 12.05 1.15
CA ILE A 88 -5.70 11.28 1.04
C ILE A 88 -6.85 12.14 1.57
N VAL A 89 -7.86 12.40 0.73
CA VAL A 89 -9.04 13.21 1.09
C VAL A 89 -10.25 12.38 1.49
N GLY A 90 -10.25 11.08 1.18
CA GLY A 90 -11.37 10.22 1.47
C GLY A 90 -11.10 8.75 1.13
N TRP A 91 -12.11 7.93 1.36
CA TRP A 91 -12.04 6.47 1.28
C TRP A 91 -13.12 6.01 0.29
N LEU A 92 -12.72 5.26 -0.74
CA LEU A 92 -13.66 4.50 -1.57
C LEU A 92 -13.83 3.14 -0.89
N GLY A 93 -14.81 3.07 0.01
CA GLY A 93 -15.40 1.81 0.43
C GLY A 93 -16.59 1.51 -0.45
N ASN A 94 -16.80 0.25 -0.82
CA ASN A 94 -18.09 -0.15 -1.37
C ASN A 94 -19.18 0.43 -0.47
N GLU A 95 -20.00 1.30 -1.05
CA GLU A 95 -21.19 1.86 -0.44
C GLU A 95 -22.09 0.68 -0.05
N GLY A 96 -21.96 0.22 1.18
CA GLY A 96 -22.98 -0.57 1.83
C GLY A 96 -24.08 0.39 2.28
N MET A 97 -24.97 0.75 1.36
CA MET A 97 -26.37 1.01 1.70
C MET A 97 -27.20 -0.21 1.33
#